data_AF-A0A376EEL6-F1
#
_entry.id   AF-A0A376EEL6-F1
#
_cell.length_a   1.000
_cell.length_b   1.000
_cell.length_c   1.000
_cell.angle_alpha   90.00
_cell.angle_beta   90.00
_cell.angle_gamma   90.00
#
_symmetry.space_group_name_H-M   'P 1'
#
loop_
_entity.id
_entity.type
_entity.pdbx_description
1 polymer ?
#
loop_
_entity_poly.entity_id
_entity_poly.type
_entity_poly.pdbx_seq_one_letter_code
_entity_poly.pdbx_strand_id
1 'polypeptide(L)'
;MDFYKNFDNCQGNVIDSLKMLLYQRHENIFERIDFEDDRIYLEPLLFAYVMQENNSYLDSIIFGYEKNPKSKIQVFSNHTGTIYIPQIGYLHTQEANKELFLEGKNNMFFIIDHEGKEVSHSFEPIHFLDENIEIVKCQHPLLKKIFFDAQDEIVDVEIEKTYTKHIDHANKAIQLIKEYFPTYFDLIKKTIKKIMIFDGEPNSFANILAHNMIFLNAHNENDEVFFLDHILHESAHVVFNTLTYNSKFNLFNYPFDTKFSEITGDVNEHGDLYSRFHGLFTFIIINACLEIVINEKALQGKQNEEVIGRFSLNMKRFETGINMFTIPNLFTEEGQDWYELFVNTFNQIYERKNSLINSIDVSNQPYVFTFESFKEVNKGFNMQSI
;
A
#
# COMPACT_ATOMS: atom_id res chain seq x y z
N MET A 1 6.11 14.45 19.94
CA MET A 1 7.15 14.12 18.95
C MET A 1 6.57 14.31 17.57
N ASP A 2 7.26 15.02 16.67
CA ASP A 2 6.78 15.29 15.30
C ASP A 2 7.48 14.33 14.35
N PHE A 3 7.01 13.08 14.33
CA PHE A 3 7.66 11.96 13.63
C PHE A 3 7.83 12.21 12.13
N TYR A 4 6.99 13.07 11.55
CA TYR A 4 7.09 13.49 10.16
C TYR A 4 8.37 14.25 9.84
N LYS A 5 8.97 14.94 10.82
CA LYS A 5 10.25 15.67 10.62
C LYS A 5 11.42 14.77 10.31
N ASN A 6 11.40 13.53 10.80
CA ASN A 6 12.48 12.57 10.57
C ASN A 6 12.21 11.66 9.37
N PHE A 7 11.07 11.83 8.68
CA PHE A 7 10.66 10.96 7.60
C PHE A 7 11.72 10.84 6.50
N ASP A 8 12.28 11.98 6.06
CA ASP A 8 13.26 12.01 4.97
C ASP A 8 14.55 11.26 5.33
N ASN A 9 15.00 11.35 6.59
CA ASN A 9 16.14 10.59 7.08
C ASN A 9 15.84 9.08 7.12
N CYS A 10 14.66 8.69 7.61
CA CYS A 10 14.24 7.29 7.62
C CYS A 10 14.11 6.72 6.21
N GLN A 11 13.54 7.48 5.28
CA GLN A 11 13.46 7.10 3.87
C GLN A 11 14.84 6.95 3.22
N GLY A 12 15.78 7.85 3.53
CA GLY A 12 17.18 7.73 3.12
C GLY A 12 17.80 6.41 3.55
N ASN A 13 17.59 5.97 4.80
CA ASN A 13 18.09 4.68 5.28
C ASN A 13 17.51 3.47 4.53
N VAL A 14 16.22 3.53 4.15
CA VAL A 14 15.59 2.48 3.32
C VAL A 14 16.23 2.44 1.94
N ILE A 15 16.41 3.60 1.31
CA ILE A 15 17.04 3.74 -0.01
C ILE A 15 18.48 3.23 0.01
N ASP A 16 19.28 3.66 1.00
CA ASP A 16 20.69 3.25 1.13
C ASP A 16 20.83 1.74 1.35
N SER A 17 19.89 1.14 2.08
CA SER A 17 19.84 -0.31 2.24
C SER A 17 19.57 -1.02 0.91
N LEU A 18 18.64 -0.50 0.08
CA LEU A 18 18.38 -1.06 -1.25
C LEU A 18 19.60 -0.87 -2.18
N LYS A 19 20.24 0.31 -2.17
CA LYS A 19 21.48 0.58 -2.91
C LYS A 19 22.56 -0.44 -2.54
N MET A 20 22.77 -0.68 -1.25
CA MET A 20 23.75 -1.67 -0.76
C MET A 20 23.41 -3.09 -1.22
N LEU A 21 22.15 -3.52 -1.11
CA LEU A 21 21.72 -4.85 -1.56
C LEU A 21 21.90 -5.05 -3.07
N LEU A 22 21.59 -4.02 -3.86
CA LEU A 22 21.81 -4.05 -5.31
C LEU A 22 23.30 -4.14 -5.65
N TYR A 23 24.15 -3.35 -4.99
CA TYR A 23 25.61 -3.37 -5.21
C TYR A 23 26.24 -4.71 -4.82
N GLN A 24 25.84 -5.29 -3.68
CA GLN A 24 26.30 -6.61 -3.23
C GLN A 24 25.98 -7.71 -4.24
N ARG A 25 24.89 -7.54 -4.98
CA ARG A 25 24.44 -8.51 -5.99
C ARG A 25 25.00 -8.22 -7.38
N HIS A 26 25.23 -6.95 -7.70
CA HIS A 26 25.73 -6.45 -8.99
C HIS A 26 26.68 -5.28 -8.76
N GLU A 27 27.99 -5.57 -8.68
CA GLU A 27 29.02 -4.57 -8.37
C GLU A 27 29.04 -3.39 -9.35
N ASN A 28 28.54 -3.57 -10.59
CA ASN A 28 28.50 -2.54 -11.62
C ASN A 28 27.13 -1.83 -11.75
N ILE A 29 26.20 -2.02 -10.80
CA ILE A 29 24.84 -1.47 -10.92
C ILE A 29 24.81 0.06 -11.08
N PHE A 30 25.70 0.78 -10.40
CA PHE A 30 25.77 2.23 -10.45
C PHE A 30 26.45 2.79 -11.70
N GLU A 31 27.03 1.92 -12.54
CA GLU A 31 27.44 2.29 -13.90
C GLU A 31 26.22 2.34 -14.85
N ARG A 32 25.13 1.68 -14.47
CA ARG A 32 23.92 1.49 -15.29
C ARG A 32 22.82 2.47 -14.92
N ILE A 33 22.54 2.61 -13.63
CA ILE A 33 21.53 3.53 -13.07
C ILE A 33 22.19 4.62 -12.22
N ASP A 34 21.54 5.78 -12.10
CA ASP A 34 22.08 6.90 -11.35
C ASP A 34 22.06 6.64 -9.84
N PHE A 35 23.22 6.74 -9.18
CA PHE A 35 23.33 6.54 -7.73
C PHE A 35 22.62 7.65 -6.94
N GLU A 36 22.61 8.88 -7.47
CA GLU A 36 22.07 10.07 -6.79
C GLU A 36 20.57 10.28 -7.07
N ASP A 37 19.98 9.52 -8.01
CA ASP A 37 18.56 9.59 -8.29
C ASP A 37 17.76 8.62 -7.40
N ASP A 38 17.41 9.10 -6.22
CA ASP A 38 16.63 8.36 -5.22
C ASP A 38 15.28 7.84 -5.74
N ARG A 39 14.72 8.43 -6.80
CA ARG A 39 13.45 7.98 -7.39
C ARG A 39 13.55 6.57 -7.96
N ILE A 40 14.73 6.16 -8.44
CA ILE A 40 14.98 4.81 -8.96
C ILE A 40 14.82 3.79 -7.83
N TYR A 41 15.36 4.10 -6.65
CA TYR A 41 15.36 3.22 -5.47
C TYR A 41 14.03 3.23 -4.71
N LEU A 42 13.05 3.98 -5.19
CA LEU A 42 11.67 3.90 -4.73
C LEU A 42 10.82 2.96 -5.60
N GLU A 43 11.38 2.35 -6.65
CA GLU A 43 10.72 1.36 -7.51
C GLU A 43 10.34 0.08 -6.74
N PRO A 44 9.04 -0.23 -6.58
CA PRO A 44 8.59 -1.40 -5.83
C PRO A 44 9.14 -2.73 -6.33
N LEU A 45 9.35 -2.88 -7.65
CA LEU A 45 9.90 -4.12 -8.20
C LEU A 45 11.37 -4.36 -7.80
N LEU A 46 12.14 -3.33 -7.45
CA LEU A 46 13.50 -3.52 -6.92
C LEU A 46 13.48 -4.16 -5.53
N PHE A 47 12.50 -3.82 -4.69
CA PHE A 47 12.30 -4.49 -3.40
C PHE A 47 11.96 -5.97 -3.59
N ALA A 48 11.03 -6.27 -4.52
CA ALA A 48 10.67 -7.64 -4.84
C ALA A 48 11.88 -8.42 -5.38
N TYR A 49 12.68 -7.76 -6.21
CA TYR A 49 13.88 -8.30 -6.83
C TYR A 49 14.97 -8.67 -5.82
N VAL A 50 15.32 -7.79 -4.87
CA VAL A 50 16.39 -8.09 -3.91
C VAL A 50 16.02 -9.19 -2.91
N MET A 51 14.72 -9.47 -2.76
CA MET A 51 14.17 -10.50 -1.87
C MET A 51 13.96 -11.87 -2.54
N GLN A 52 14.59 -12.10 -3.69
CA GLN A 52 14.54 -13.37 -4.42
C GLN A 52 15.88 -13.65 -5.11
N GLU A 53 16.15 -14.88 -5.53
CA GLU A 53 17.49 -15.31 -5.97
C GLU A 53 17.75 -15.19 -7.49
N ASN A 54 16.71 -15.18 -8.32
CA ASN A 54 16.79 -15.10 -9.78
C ASN A 54 17.25 -13.71 -10.28
N ASN A 55 18.41 -13.66 -10.92
CA ASN A 55 18.96 -12.40 -11.42
C ASN A 55 18.29 -11.86 -12.70
N SER A 56 17.52 -12.68 -13.41
CA SER A 56 17.11 -12.38 -14.78
C SER A 56 16.10 -11.23 -14.92
N TYR A 57 15.47 -10.80 -13.83
CA TYR A 57 14.50 -9.69 -13.84
C TYR A 57 15.13 -8.30 -13.79
N LEU A 58 16.41 -8.18 -13.38
CA LEU A 58 16.99 -6.86 -13.12
C LEU A 58 16.94 -5.98 -14.37
N ASP A 59 17.37 -6.52 -15.50
CA ASP A 59 17.43 -5.78 -16.76
C ASP A 59 16.05 -5.22 -17.15
N SER A 60 14.96 -5.98 -16.99
CA SER A 60 13.61 -5.49 -17.28
C SER A 60 13.11 -4.44 -16.30
N ILE A 61 13.54 -4.49 -15.03
CA ILE A 61 13.12 -3.52 -14.01
C ILE A 61 13.82 -2.17 -14.23
N ILE A 62 15.13 -2.19 -14.51
CA ILE A 62 15.92 -0.95 -14.60
C ILE A 62 15.97 -0.36 -16.02
N PHE A 63 15.48 -1.07 -17.04
CA PHE A 63 15.60 -0.67 -18.45
C PHE A 63 15.21 0.79 -18.71
N GLY A 64 14.07 1.22 -18.17
CA GLY A 64 13.58 2.59 -18.36
C GLY A 64 14.31 3.65 -17.52
N TYR A 65 15.17 3.24 -16.60
CA TYR A 65 16.02 4.11 -15.76
C TYR A 65 17.47 4.17 -16.24
N GLU A 66 17.91 3.27 -17.13
CA GLU A 66 19.28 3.24 -17.60
C GLU A 66 19.62 4.43 -18.52
N LYS A 67 20.80 5.03 -18.32
CA LYS A 67 21.31 6.08 -19.23
C LYS A 67 21.64 5.53 -20.61
N ASN A 68 22.16 4.31 -20.65
CA ASN A 68 22.54 3.57 -21.86
C ASN A 68 21.96 2.15 -21.79
N PRO A 69 20.65 1.96 -22.02
CA PRO A 69 20.02 0.65 -21.90
C PRO A 69 20.61 -0.33 -22.92
N LYS A 70 20.67 -1.61 -22.53
CA LYS A 70 21.09 -2.68 -23.44
C LYS A 70 20.17 -2.73 -24.66
N SER A 71 20.72 -3.00 -25.84
CA SER A 71 19.92 -3.14 -27.07
C SER A 71 18.94 -4.32 -27.04
N LYS A 72 19.25 -5.32 -26.21
CA LYS A 72 18.45 -6.52 -25.98
C LYS A 72 18.45 -6.86 -24.50
N ILE A 73 17.26 -7.05 -23.93
CA ILE A 73 17.08 -7.51 -22.56
C ILE A 73 16.12 -8.69 -22.51
N GLN A 74 16.22 -9.49 -21.46
CA GLN A 74 15.24 -10.51 -21.13
C GLN A 74 14.01 -9.86 -20.47
N VAL A 75 12.82 -10.33 -20.83
CA VAL A 75 11.54 -9.86 -20.30
C VAL A 75 10.60 -11.05 -20.03
N PHE A 76 9.59 -10.83 -19.20
CA PHE A 76 8.71 -11.89 -18.71
C PHE A 76 7.26 -11.48 -18.86
N SER A 77 6.49 -12.29 -19.59
CA SER A 77 5.05 -12.11 -19.67
C SER A 77 4.36 -12.79 -18.50
N ASN A 78 3.31 -12.16 -17.98
CA ASN A 78 2.47 -12.73 -16.93
C ASN A 78 1.46 -13.75 -17.50
N HIS A 79 0.51 -14.18 -16.66
CA HIS A 79 -0.49 -15.18 -17.04
C HIS A 79 -1.48 -14.72 -18.15
N THR A 80 -1.55 -13.41 -18.44
CA THR A 80 -2.34 -12.85 -19.54
C THR A 80 -1.51 -12.47 -20.77
N GLY A 81 -0.21 -12.77 -20.79
CA GLY A 81 0.68 -12.36 -21.88
C GLY A 81 1.09 -10.89 -21.84
N THR A 82 0.98 -10.24 -20.68
CA THR A 82 1.41 -8.85 -20.49
C THR A 82 2.83 -8.80 -19.93
N ILE A 83 3.70 -8.06 -20.61
CA ILE A 83 5.04 -7.68 -20.14
C ILE A 83 4.96 -6.23 -19.66
N TYR A 84 5.42 -5.96 -18.45
CA TYR A 84 5.46 -4.61 -17.89
C TYR A 84 6.91 -4.16 -17.68
N ILE A 85 7.24 -2.97 -18.19
CA ILE A 85 8.56 -2.35 -18.08
C ILE A 85 8.41 -0.98 -17.40
N PRO A 86 8.94 -0.79 -16.18
CA PRO A 86 8.91 0.49 -15.48
C PRO A 86 9.44 1.63 -16.34
N GLN A 87 8.82 2.81 -16.21
CA GLN A 87 9.07 4.03 -17.01
C GLN A 87 8.78 3.92 -18.52
N ILE A 88 8.44 2.75 -19.05
CA ILE A 88 8.16 2.55 -20.48
C ILE A 88 6.67 2.26 -20.72
N GLY A 89 6.13 1.18 -20.14
CA GLY A 89 4.74 0.77 -20.37
C GLY A 89 4.55 -0.73 -20.43
N TYR A 90 3.46 -1.13 -21.08
CA TYR A 90 3.00 -2.50 -21.20
C TYR A 90 3.10 -2.98 -22.65
N LEU A 91 3.56 -4.21 -22.83
CA LEU A 91 3.58 -4.90 -24.11
C LEU A 91 2.68 -6.13 -23.99
N HIS A 92 1.62 -6.18 -24.77
CA HIS A 92 0.65 -7.28 -24.74
C HIS A 92 0.89 -8.24 -25.89
N THR A 93 1.03 -9.52 -25.58
CA THR A 93 1.26 -10.62 -26.52
C THR A 93 0.33 -11.81 -26.21
N GLN A 94 0.25 -12.76 -27.13
CA GLN A 94 -0.43 -14.05 -26.91
C GLN A 94 0.45 -15.05 -26.14
N GLU A 95 1.74 -14.75 -25.96
CA GLU A 95 2.70 -15.60 -25.27
C GLU A 95 2.61 -15.37 -23.75
N ALA A 96 1.76 -16.13 -23.04
CA ALA A 96 1.58 -16.03 -21.59
C ALA A 96 2.56 -16.90 -20.79
N ASN A 97 3.00 -16.40 -19.62
CA ASN A 97 3.97 -17.06 -18.72
C ASN A 97 5.27 -17.46 -19.44
N LYS A 98 5.80 -16.58 -20.28
CA LYS A 98 6.98 -16.84 -21.12
C LYS A 98 8.11 -15.89 -20.78
N GLU A 99 9.31 -16.45 -20.86
CA GLU A 99 10.54 -15.69 -21.01
C GLU A 99 10.71 -15.32 -22.49
N LEU A 100 10.95 -14.05 -22.74
CA LEU A 100 11.07 -13.46 -24.08
C LEU A 100 12.22 -12.44 -24.05
N PHE A 101 12.55 -11.87 -25.21
CA PHE A 101 13.50 -10.75 -25.28
C PHE A 101 12.85 -9.51 -25.87
N LEU A 102 13.18 -8.36 -25.29
CA LEU A 102 12.84 -7.04 -25.81
C LEU A 102 14.07 -6.47 -26.54
N GLU A 103 13.90 -6.08 -27.80
CA GLU A 103 14.91 -5.38 -28.60
C GLU A 103 14.44 -3.97 -28.95
N GLY A 104 15.23 -2.95 -28.63
CA GLY A 104 14.99 -1.57 -29.05
C GLY A 104 15.68 -1.27 -30.39
N LYS A 105 14.91 -0.94 -31.44
CA LYS A 105 15.45 -0.53 -32.75
C LYS A 105 14.67 0.68 -33.28
N ASN A 106 15.37 1.75 -33.63
CA ASN A 106 14.79 2.95 -34.26
C ASN A 106 13.56 3.53 -33.50
N ASN A 107 13.65 3.64 -32.18
CA ASN A 107 12.57 4.05 -31.27
C ASN A 107 11.32 3.14 -31.27
N MET A 108 11.46 1.89 -31.74
CA MET A 108 10.43 0.87 -31.64
C MET A 108 10.92 -0.30 -30.80
N PHE A 109 9.96 -0.94 -30.13
CA PHE A 109 10.18 -2.15 -29.37
C PHE A 109 9.78 -3.37 -30.19
N PHE A 110 10.61 -4.41 -30.15
CA PHE A 110 10.35 -5.70 -30.76
C PHE A 110 10.43 -6.77 -29.68
N ILE A 111 9.50 -7.71 -29.69
CA ILE A 111 9.57 -8.90 -28.85
C ILE A 111 9.99 -10.07 -29.72
N ILE A 112 10.96 -10.84 -29.24
CA ILE A 112 11.40 -12.08 -29.89
C ILE A 112 11.42 -13.24 -28.90
N ASP A 113 11.16 -14.44 -29.39
CA ASP A 113 11.29 -15.66 -28.62
C ASP A 113 12.74 -16.20 -28.57
N HIS A 114 12.93 -17.34 -27.91
CA HIS A 114 14.23 -18.00 -27.81
C HIS A 114 14.74 -18.57 -29.15
N GLU A 115 13.87 -18.75 -30.14
CA GLU A 115 14.25 -19.18 -31.49
C GLU A 115 14.64 -17.98 -32.38
N GLY A 116 14.53 -16.74 -31.85
CA GLY A 116 14.80 -15.50 -32.56
C GLY A 116 13.68 -15.06 -33.48
N LYS A 117 12.48 -15.63 -33.33
CA LYS A 117 11.30 -15.26 -34.11
C LYS A 117 10.58 -14.10 -33.44
N GLU A 118 10.13 -13.15 -34.26
CA GLU A 118 9.35 -12.01 -33.80
C GLU A 118 7.96 -12.43 -33.29
N VAL A 119 7.60 -11.89 -32.14
CA VAL A 119 6.33 -12.09 -31.46
C VAL A 119 5.49 -10.84 -31.64
N SER A 120 4.30 -11.02 -32.22
CA SER A 120 3.33 -9.95 -32.38
C SER A 120 2.91 -9.40 -31.02
N HIS A 121 2.87 -8.08 -30.90
CA HIS A 121 2.46 -7.42 -29.67
C HIS A 121 1.83 -6.06 -29.95
N SER A 122 1.09 -5.55 -28.96
CA SER A 122 0.66 -4.15 -28.90
C SER A 122 1.32 -3.46 -27.72
N PHE A 123 1.49 -2.14 -27.84
CA PHE A 123 2.07 -1.31 -26.79
C PHE A 123 0.98 -0.44 -26.14
N GLU A 124 1.03 -0.34 -24.82
CA GLU A 124 0.24 0.60 -24.03
C GLU A 124 1.18 1.43 -23.13
N PRO A 125 1.08 2.77 -23.12
CA PRO A 125 1.87 3.61 -22.23
C PRO A 125 1.47 3.43 -20.76
N ILE A 126 2.35 3.85 -19.85
CA ILE A 126 2.04 3.90 -18.42
C ILE A 126 0.87 4.86 -18.16
N HIS A 127 0.00 4.50 -17.23
CA HIS A 127 -1.10 5.31 -16.78
C HIS A 127 -0.87 5.84 -15.37
N PHE A 128 -1.29 7.09 -15.11
CA PHE A 128 -1.08 7.77 -13.83
C PHE A 128 -2.39 8.35 -13.30
N LEU A 129 -2.53 8.36 -11.97
CA LEU A 129 -3.44 9.22 -11.24
C LEU A 129 -2.94 10.68 -11.26
N ASP A 130 -3.81 11.63 -10.93
CA ASP A 130 -3.53 13.08 -11.03
C ASP A 130 -2.25 13.54 -10.31
N GLU A 131 -1.83 12.82 -9.26
CA GLU A 131 -0.69 13.16 -8.41
C GLU A 131 0.61 12.40 -8.78
N ASN A 132 0.72 11.95 -10.05
CA ASN A 132 1.85 11.19 -10.58
C ASN A 132 2.11 9.87 -9.83
N ILE A 133 1.03 9.24 -9.35
CA ILE A 133 1.07 7.88 -8.82
C ILE A 133 0.68 6.94 -9.96
N GLU A 134 1.54 5.99 -10.29
CA GLU A 134 1.31 5.07 -11.40
C GLU A 134 0.20 4.06 -11.05
N ILE A 135 -0.70 3.81 -11.99
CA ILE A 135 -1.64 2.70 -11.93
C ILE A 135 -1.00 1.46 -12.55
N VAL A 136 -0.83 0.42 -11.73
CA VAL A 136 -0.30 -0.86 -12.17
C VAL A 136 -1.45 -1.74 -12.68
N LYS A 137 -1.41 -2.03 -13.98
CA LYS A 137 -2.50 -2.72 -14.70
C LYS A 137 -2.33 -4.24 -14.82
N CYS A 138 -1.29 -4.80 -14.21
CA CYS A 138 -1.01 -6.22 -14.33
C CYS A 138 -0.40 -6.80 -13.05
N GLN A 139 -0.70 -8.07 -12.78
CA GLN A 139 -0.01 -8.82 -11.74
C GLN A 139 1.37 -9.23 -12.27
N HIS A 140 2.40 -8.47 -11.90
CA HIS A 140 3.77 -8.74 -12.35
C HIS A 140 4.26 -10.09 -11.79
N PRO A 141 4.98 -10.93 -12.55
CA PRO A 141 5.42 -12.26 -12.08
C PRO A 141 6.18 -12.26 -10.74
N LEU A 142 7.06 -11.27 -10.51
CA LEU A 142 7.77 -11.11 -9.23
C LEU A 142 6.85 -10.86 -8.02
N LEU A 143 5.66 -10.32 -8.27
CA LEU A 143 4.69 -9.99 -7.23
C LEU A 143 3.62 -11.07 -7.10
N LYS A 144 3.66 -12.17 -7.86
CA LYS A 144 2.60 -13.20 -7.76
C LYS A 144 2.50 -13.79 -6.34
N LYS A 145 3.65 -13.97 -5.67
CA LYS A 145 3.79 -14.55 -4.33
C LYS A 145 3.28 -13.68 -3.17
N ILE A 146 2.63 -12.55 -3.41
CA ILE A 146 2.03 -11.73 -2.35
C ILE A 146 0.50 -11.68 -2.44
N PHE A 147 -0.09 -12.40 -3.39
CA PHE A 147 -1.54 -12.54 -3.54
C PHE A 147 -1.95 -13.92 -3.04
N PHE A 148 -2.39 -13.99 -1.79
CA PHE A 148 -2.84 -15.21 -1.14
C PHE A 148 -4.33 -15.16 -0.82
N ASP A 149 -5.02 -16.28 -1.01
CA ASP A 149 -6.37 -16.47 -0.50
C ASP A 149 -6.39 -16.75 1.01
N ALA A 150 -7.58 -17.01 1.55
CA ALA A 150 -7.77 -17.36 2.96
C ALA A 150 -7.24 -18.76 3.33
N GLN A 151 -6.73 -19.53 2.37
CA GLN A 151 -6.09 -20.84 2.54
C GLN A 151 -4.57 -20.77 2.33
N ASP A 152 -4.01 -19.56 2.21
CA ASP A 152 -2.59 -19.31 1.91
C ASP A 152 -2.14 -19.82 0.51
N GLU A 153 -3.08 -20.00 -0.42
CA GLU A 153 -2.78 -20.38 -1.80
C GLU A 153 -2.61 -19.15 -2.70
N ILE A 154 -1.69 -19.24 -3.65
CA ILE A 154 -1.39 -18.14 -4.57
C ILE A 154 -2.50 -18.00 -5.61
N VAL A 155 -3.09 -16.81 -5.71
CA VAL A 155 -4.21 -16.53 -6.61
C VAL A 155 -3.88 -15.45 -7.65
N ASP A 156 -4.54 -15.57 -8.81
CA ASP A 156 -4.57 -14.51 -9.82
C ASP A 156 -5.78 -13.58 -9.54
N VAL A 157 -5.67 -12.30 -9.88
CA VAL A 157 -6.70 -11.27 -9.59
C VAL A 157 -7.13 -10.54 -10.86
N GLU A 158 -8.38 -10.04 -10.89
CA GLU A 158 -8.88 -9.20 -11.98
C GLU A 158 -8.47 -7.75 -11.75
N ILE A 159 -7.79 -7.13 -12.72
CA ILE A 159 -7.25 -5.78 -12.59
C ILE A 159 -7.88 -4.85 -13.62
N GLU A 160 -7.90 -5.25 -14.90
CA GLU A 160 -8.24 -4.36 -16.01
C GLU A 160 -9.65 -3.79 -15.87
N LYS A 161 -10.63 -4.67 -15.58
CA LYS A 161 -12.01 -4.23 -15.41
C LYS A 161 -12.18 -3.38 -14.15
N THR A 162 -11.47 -3.73 -13.08
CA THR A 162 -11.63 -3.11 -11.77
C THR A 162 -11.05 -1.70 -11.75
N TYR A 163 -9.79 -1.51 -12.15
CA TYR A 163 -9.22 -0.16 -12.13
C TYR A 163 -9.96 0.78 -13.10
N THR A 164 -10.34 0.31 -14.30
CA THR A 164 -11.08 1.14 -15.28
C THR A 164 -12.36 1.69 -14.68
N LYS A 165 -13.06 0.88 -13.89
CA LYS A 165 -14.30 1.29 -13.23
C LYS A 165 -14.07 2.28 -12.09
N HIS A 166 -12.97 2.13 -11.35
CA HIS A 166 -12.78 2.81 -10.08
C HIS A 166 -11.74 3.94 -10.09
N ILE A 167 -11.07 4.19 -11.21
CA ILE A 167 -10.01 5.19 -11.29
C ILE A 167 -10.45 6.61 -10.90
N ASP A 168 -11.66 7.01 -11.30
CA ASP A 168 -12.21 8.32 -10.94
C ASP A 168 -12.48 8.44 -9.43
N HIS A 169 -12.92 7.34 -8.80
CA HIS A 169 -13.12 7.28 -7.35
C HIS A 169 -11.80 7.35 -6.59
N ALA A 170 -10.76 6.67 -7.07
CA ALA A 170 -9.41 6.75 -6.51
C ALA A 170 -8.81 8.16 -6.64
N ASN A 171 -8.95 8.82 -7.80
CA ASN A 171 -8.51 10.21 -7.98
C ASN A 171 -9.22 11.16 -7.02
N LYS A 172 -10.55 11.07 -6.89
CA LYS A 172 -11.31 11.88 -5.93
C LYS A 172 -10.86 11.66 -4.49
N ALA A 173 -10.61 10.41 -4.08
CA ALA A 173 -10.09 10.11 -2.75
C ALA A 173 -8.73 10.78 -2.51
N ILE A 174 -7.81 10.72 -3.48
CA ILE A 174 -6.52 11.43 -3.41
C ILE A 174 -6.72 12.94 -3.29
N GLN A 175 -7.64 13.53 -4.04
CA GLN A 175 -7.94 14.97 -3.93
C GLN A 175 -8.50 15.33 -2.55
N LEU A 176 -9.37 14.50 -1.97
CA LEU A 176 -9.87 14.70 -0.60
C LEU A 176 -8.72 14.65 0.43
N ILE A 177 -7.81 13.69 0.31
CA ILE A 177 -6.64 13.60 1.21
C ILE A 177 -5.74 14.84 1.05
N LYS A 178 -5.49 15.27 -0.19
CA LYS A 178 -4.70 16.47 -0.47
C LYS A 178 -5.31 17.74 0.09
N GLU A 179 -6.63 17.90 -0.03
CA GLU A 179 -7.34 19.09 0.43
C GLU A 179 -7.46 19.13 1.96
N TYR A 180 -7.86 18.01 2.58
CA TYR A 180 -8.21 17.97 4.01
C TYR A 180 -7.12 17.43 4.92
N PHE A 181 -6.10 16.74 4.37
CA PHE A 181 -4.97 16.23 5.15
C PHE A 181 -3.62 16.41 4.42
N PRO A 182 -3.27 17.65 4.03
CA PRO A 182 -2.12 17.94 3.16
C PRO A 182 -0.78 17.46 3.73
N THR A 183 -0.60 17.53 5.06
CA THR A 183 0.64 17.09 5.72
C THR A 183 0.88 15.59 5.55
N TYR A 184 -0.17 14.78 5.57
CA TYR A 184 -0.06 13.35 5.32
C TYR A 184 0.00 13.04 3.82
N PHE A 185 -0.73 13.81 3.01
CA PHE A 185 -0.63 13.72 1.55
C PHE A 185 0.82 13.90 1.05
N ASP A 186 1.60 14.80 1.64
CA ASP A 186 3.02 14.97 1.32
C ASP A 186 3.82 13.68 1.55
N LEU A 187 3.49 12.90 2.57
CA LEU A 187 4.12 11.60 2.84
C LEU A 187 3.70 10.55 1.83
N ILE A 188 2.43 10.54 1.44
CA ILE A 188 1.94 9.68 0.35
C ILE A 188 2.74 9.97 -0.92
N LYS A 189 2.91 11.24 -1.30
CA LYS A 189 3.71 11.60 -2.48
C LYS A 189 5.17 11.16 -2.38
N LYS A 190 5.76 11.24 -1.18
CA LYS A 190 7.14 10.79 -0.95
C LYS A 190 7.27 9.27 -1.03
N THR A 191 6.28 8.52 -0.57
CA THR A 191 6.35 7.06 -0.47
C THR A 191 5.67 6.34 -1.62
N ILE A 192 4.37 6.53 -1.82
CA ILE A 192 3.55 5.72 -2.72
C ILE A 192 3.84 6.12 -4.16
N LYS A 193 4.45 5.20 -4.90
CA LYS A 193 4.74 5.38 -6.34
C LYS A 193 3.75 4.64 -7.22
N LYS A 194 3.14 3.57 -6.69
CA LYS A 194 2.28 2.67 -7.46
C LYS A 194 1.04 2.29 -6.67
N ILE A 195 -0.09 2.25 -7.36
CA ILE A 195 -1.36 1.71 -6.86
C ILE A 195 -1.82 0.64 -7.85
N MET A 196 -2.20 -0.52 -7.33
CA MET A 196 -2.98 -1.51 -8.07
C MET A 196 -4.39 -1.56 -7.51
N ILE A 197 -5.39 -1.43 -8.38
CA ILE A 197 -6.79 -1.63 -8.03
C ILE A 197 -7.22 -2.97 -8.66
N PHE A 198 -7.63 -3.92 -7.84
CA PHE A 198 -7.95 -5.27 -8.27
C PHE A 198 -9.25 -5.76 -7.63
N ASP A 199 -9.82 -6.83 -8.18
CA ASP A 199 -10.92 -7.60 -7.59
C ASP A 199 -10.45 -9.05 -7.42
N GLY A 200 -10.64 -9.60 -6.23
CA GLY A 200 -10.18 -10.95 -5.89
C GLY A 200 -10.43 -11.31 -4.43
N GLU A 201 -9.92 -12.49 -4.03
CA GLU A 201 -10.04 -12.98 -2.65
C GLU A 201 -9.16 -12.25 -1.62
N PRO A 202 -7.91 -11.84 -1.92
CA PRO A 202 -7.08 -11.12 -0.97
C PRO A 202 -7.72 -9.78 -0.58
N ASN A 203 -7.64 -9.38 0.70
CA ASN A 203 -8.04 -8.02 1.11
C ASN A 203 -7.17 -6.93 0.44
N SER A 204 -7.47 -5.66 0.69
CA SER A 204 -6.47 -4.61 0.42
C SER A 204 -5.23 -4.85 1.29
N PHE A 205 -4.04 -4.53 0.76
CA PHE A 205 -2.79 -4.73 1.49
C PHE A 205 -1.66 -3.82 0.99
N ALA A 206 -0.67 -3.64 1.85
CA ALA A 206 0.68 -3.22 1.52
C ALA A 206 1.66 -4.32 1.95
N ASN A 207 2.76 -4.51 1.22
CA ASN A 207 3.72 -5.55 1.51
C ASN A 207 5.15 -5.03 1.39
N ILE A 208 6.03 -5.40 2.32
CA ILE A 208 7.44 -4.98 2.31
C ILE A 208 8.19 -5.47 1.06
N LEU A 209 7.76 -6.59 0.47
CA LEU A 209 8.28 -7.11 -0.80
C LEU A 209 7.95 -6.22 -1.99
N ALA A 210 6.98 -5.33 -1.86
CA ALA A 210 6.60 -4.33 -2.85
C ALA A 210 6.49 -2.96 -2.16
N HIS A 211 7.48 -2.60 -1.33
CA HIS A 211 7.49 -1.33 -0.63
C HIS A 211 7.30 -0.17 -1.61
N ASN A 212 6.61 0.90 -1.19
CA ASN A 212 6.16 2.02 -2.04
C ASN A 212 5.01 1.69 -3.02
N MET A 213 4.40 0.51 -2.91
CA MET A 213 3.18 0.13 -3.63
C MET A 213 2.07 -0.26 -2.66
N ILE A 214 0.83 0.09 -3.00
CA ILE A 214 -0.37 -0.37 -2.30
C ILE A 214 -1.32 -1.09 -3.26
N PHE A 215 -2.06 -2.06 -2.72
CA PHE A 215 -2.96 -2.94 -3.46
C PHE A 215 -4.35 -2.81 -2.87
N LEU A 216 -5.31 -2.38 -3.69
CA LEU A 216 -6.67 -2.03 -3.27
C LEU A 216 -7.66 -3.02 -3.88
N ASN A 217 -8.21 -3.90 -3.06
CA ASN A 217 -9.27 -4.83 -3.47
C ASN A 217 -10.61 -4.10 -3.49
N ALA A 218 -11.10 -3.74 -4.67
CA ALA A 218 -12.32 -2.96 -4.86
C ALA A 218 -13.40 -3.78 -5.59
N HIS A 219 -14.61 -3.69 -5.08
CA HIS A 219 -15.81 -4.30 -5.63
C HIS A 219 -16.77 -3.26 -6.19
N ASN A 220 -17.82 -3.75 -6.85
CA ASN A 220 -18.68 -2.97 -7.72
C ASN A 220 -19.36 -1.75 -7.07
N GLU A 221 -19.64 -1.82 -5.78
CA GLU A 221 -20.34 -0.82 -4.98
C GLU A 221 -19.41 0.22 -4.34
N ASN A 222 -18.09 0.01 -4.42
CA ASN A 222 -17.10 0.89 -3.80
C ASN A 222 -16.94 2.21 -4.57
N ASP A 223 -16.94 3.32 -3.83
CA ASP A 223 -16.78 4.67 -4.34
C ASP A 223 -15.62 5.40 -3.67
N GLU A 224 -15.52 6.73 -3.82
CA GLU A 224 -14.42 7.53 -3.26
C GLU A 224 -14.28 7.42 -1.73
N VAL A 225 -15.32 7.03 -0.99
CA VAL A 225 -15.23 6.84 0.47
C VAL A 225 -14.44 5.58 0.81
N PHE A 226 -14.67 4.50 0.06
CA PHE A 226 -13.87 3.28 0.17
C PHE A 226 -12.40 3.58 -0.12
N PHE A 227 -12.12 4.29 -1.23
CA PHE A 227 -10.76 4.62 -1.61
C PHE A 227 -10.10 5.58 -0.63
N LEU A 228 -10.83 6.53 -0.04
CA LEU A 228 -10.32 7.43 0.98
C LEU A 228 -9.79 6.63 2.19
N ASP A 229 -10.61 5.74 2.74
CA ASP A 229 -10.25 4.89 3.87
C ASP A 229 -9.08 3.95 3.54
N HIS A 230 -9.16 3.24 2.41
CA HIS A 230 -8.15 2.23 2.06
C HIS A 230 -6.83 2.83 1.58
N ILE A 231 -6.82 3.96 0.88
CA ILE A 231 -5.55 4.65 0.53
C ILE A 231 -4.85 5.09 1.81
N LEU A 232 -5.57 5.72 2.76
CA LEU A 232 -5.01 6.13 4.05
C LEU A 232 -4.47 4.92 4.85
N HIS A 233 -5.22 3.81 4.86
CA HIS A 233 -4.82 2.59 5.55
C HIS A 233 -3.52 2.01 4.96
N GLU A 234 -3.52 1.69 3.68
CA GLU A 234 -2.39 0.99 3.07
C GLU A 234 -1.17 1.91 2.93
N SER A 235 -1.37 3.21 2.71
CA SER A 235 -0.25 4.15 2.74
C SER A 235 0.34 4.30 4.14
N ALA A 236 -0.49 4.21 5.19
CA ALA A 236 -0.01 4.22 6.57
C ALA A 236 0.90 3.03 6.85
N HIS A 237 0.62 1.88 6.22
CA HIS A 237 1.50 0.74 6.32
C HIS A 237 2.91 1.01 5.77
N VAL A 238 2.97 1.59 4.57
CA VAL A 238 4.25 1.94 3.93
C VAL A 238 5.00 3.05 4.70
N VAL A 239 4.27 4.08 5.13
CA VAL A 239 4.84 5.21 5.89
C VAL A 239 5.40 4.74 7.23
N PHE A 240 4.68 3.91 7.98
CA PHE A 240 5.14 3.44 9.28
C PHE A 240 6.34 2.51 9.15
N ASN A 241 6.32 1.56 8.21
CA ASN A 241 7.49 0.73 7.89
C ASN A 241 8.73 1.57 7.60
N THR A 242 8.56 2.70 6.91
CA THR A 242 9.65 3.64 6.63
C THR A 242 10.10 4.32 7.92
N LEU A 243 9.19 4.92 8.68
CA LEU A 243 9.49 5.65 9.92
C LEU A 243 10.22 4.78 10.95
N THR A 244 9.84 3.52 11.09
CA THR A 244 10.41 2.59 12.06
C THR A 244 11.43 1.63 11.45
N TYR A 245 11.94 1.92 10.24
CA TYR A 245 12.82 0.98 9.52
C TYR A 245 14.00 0.49 10.38
N ASN A 246 14.68 1.43 11.04
CA ASN A 246 15.78 1.13 11.96
C ASN A 246 15.31 0.80 13.38
N SER A 247 14.24 1.47 13.85
CA SER A 247 13.86 1.37 15.27
C SER A 247 12.95 0.21 15.60
N LYS A 248 12.34 -0.47 14.62
CA LYS A 248 11.45 -1.63 14.85
C LYS A 248 12.07 -2.70 15.75
N PHE A 249 13.39 -2.88 15.69
CA PHE A 249 14.14 -3.84 16.51
C PHE A 249 14.24 -3.43 17.99
N ASN A 250 13.97 -2.17 18.31
CA ASN A 250 14.14 -1.56 19.61
C ASN A 250 12.84 -0.99 20.19
N LEU A 251 11.67 -1.24 19.59
CA LEU A 251 10.39 -0.73 20.12
C LEU A 251 9.92 -1.49 21.36
N PHE A 252 10.27 -2.77 21.47
CA PHE A 252 9.74 -3.64 22.52
C PHE A 252 10.88 -4.28 23.33
N ASN A 253 10.57 -4.68 24.56
CA ASN A 253 11.45 -5.52 25.37
C ASN A 253 11.44 -7.00 24.93
N TYR A 254 10.78 -7.28 23.80
CA TYR A 254 10.65 -8.58 23.16
C TYR A 254 11.08 -8.45 21.69
N PRO A 255 11.50 -9.54 21.03
CA PRO A 255 11.67 -9.54 19.58
C PRO A 255 10.39 -9.06 18.89
N PHE A 256 10.53 -8.16 17.92
CA PHE A 256 9.40 -7.50 17.25
C PHE A 256 8.49 -8.50 16.50
N ASP A 257 9.05 -9.65 16.10
CA ASP A 257 8.40 -10.76 15.40
C ASP A 257 7.79 -11.82 16.35
N THR A 258 7.80 -11.57 17.66
CA THR A 258 7.16 -12.45 18.64
C THR A 258 5.65 -12.54 18.37
N LYS A 259 5.06 -13.74 18.40
CA LYS A 259 3.61 -13.91 18.24
C LYS A 259 2.86 -13.14 19.31
N PHE A 260 1.85 -12.36 18.92
CA PHE A 260 1.15 -11.50 19.88
C PHE A 260 0.32 -12.29 20.91
N SER A 261 -0.14 -13.48 20.56
CA SER A 261 -0.78 -14.43 21.48
C SER A 261 0.14 -14.91 22.61
N GLU A 262 1.46 -14.96 22.38
CA GLU A 262 2.43 -15.29 23.44
C GLU A 262 2.61 -14.15 24.44
N ILE A 263 2.38 -12.91 23.99
CA ILE A 263 2.47 -11.70 24.82
C ILE A 263 1.18 -11.48 25.62
N THR A 264 0.03 -11.62 24.98
CA THR A 264 -1.30 -11.38 25.58
C THR A 264 -1.84 -12.58 26.36
N GLY A 265 -1.42 -13.80 26.01
CA GLY A 265 -1.99 -15.04 26.50
C GLY A 265 -3.31 -15.45 25.83
N ASP A 266 -3.80 -14.70 24.84
CA ASP A 266 -5.02 -15.05 24.10
C ASP A 266 -4.67 -15.85 22.84
N VAL A 267 -5.10 -17.12 22.79
CA VAL A 267 -4.86 -18.03 21.67
C VAL A 267 -5.58 -17.63 20.39
N ASN A 268 -6.60 -16.76 20.48
CA ASN A 268 -7.32 -16.23 19.33
C ASN A 268 -6.59 -15.03 18.70
N GLU A 269 -5.56 -14.50 19.35
CA GLU A 269 -4.77 -13.41 18.77
C GLU A 269 -3.81 -13.92 17.70
N HIS A 270 -3.80 -13.19 16.59
CA HIS A 270 -3.04 -13.51 15.39
C HIS A 270 -2.01 -12.42 15.10
N GLY A 271 -1.02 -12.78 14.27
CA GLY A 271 0.06 -11.89 13.87
C GLY A 271 1.16 -11.74 14.93
N ASP A 272 2.22 -11.05 14.53
CA ASP A 272 3.33 -10.70 15.41
C ASP A 272 3.12 -9.36 16.12
N LEU A 273 3.89 -9.13 17.18
CA LEU A 273 3.84 -7.97 18.05
C LEU A 273 3.95 -6.65 17.27
N TYR A 274 4.92 -6.57 16.34
CA TYR A 274 5.12 -5.38 15.53
C TYR A 274 3.95 -5.13 14.59
N SER A 275 3.45 -6.14 13.90
CA SER A 275 2.30 -6.03 12.99
C SER A 275 1.04 -5.53 13.71
N ARG A 276 0.81 -5.96 14.96
CA ARG A 276 -0.32 -5.48 15.77
C ARG A 276 -0.12 -4.04 16.27
N PHE A 277 1.10 -3.69 16.67
CA PHE A 277 1.42 -2.32 17.09
C PHE A 277 1.34 -1.33 15.92
N HIS A 278 1.82 -1.77 14.76
CA HIS A 278 1.74 -1.08 13.48
C HIS A 278 0.29 -0.74 13.13
N GLY A 279 -0.66 -1.66 13.33
CA GLY A 279 -2.09 -1.41 13.11
C GLY A 279 -2.64 -0.20 13.90
N LEU A 280 -2.04 0.20 15.02
CA LEU A 280 -2.46 1.40 15.74
C LEU A 280 -2.13 2.69 14.98
N PHE A 281 -1.04 2.70 14.21
CA PHE A 281 -0.67 3.84 13.38
C PHE A 281 -1.67 4.04 12.23
N THR A 282 -2.19 2.96 11.63
CA THR A 282 -3.17 3.08 10.56
C THR A 282 -4.46 3.73 11.06
N PHE A 283 -4.91 3.37 12.27
CA PHE A 283 -6.08 4.02 12.89
C PHE A 283 -5.89 5.52 13.13
N ILE A 284 -4.68 5.98 13.50
CA ILE A 284 -4.42 7.42 13.64
C ILE A 284 -4.66 8.12 12.31
N ILE A 285 -4.03 7.64 11.25
CA ILE A 285 -4.05 8.28 9.95
C ILE A 285 -5.47 8.33 9.39
N ILE A 286 -6.18 7.19 9.43
CA ILE A 286 -7.56 7.10 8.95
C ILE A 286 -8.45 8.05 9.74
N ASN A 287 -8.48 7.94 11.07
CA ASN A 287 -9.42 8.71 11.88
C ASN A 287 -9.12 10.22 11.87
N ALA A 288 -7.84 10.62 11.78
CA ALA A 288 -7.47 12.02 11.64
C ALA A 288 -8.04 12.64 10.36
N CYS A 289 -7.94 11.94 9.22
CA CYS A 289 -8.50 12.42 7.96
C CYS A 289 -10.03 12.43 7.97
N LEU A 290 -10.65 11.30 8.34
CA LEU A 290 -12.10 11.15 8.33
C LEU A 290 -12.78 12.14 9.28
N GLU A 291 -12.18 12.44 10.43
CA GLU A 291 -12.69 13.48 11.34
C GLU A 291 -12.79 14.84 10.63
N ILE A 292 -11.74 15.24 9.89
CA ILE A 292 -11.71 16.52 9.16
C ILE A 292 -12.77 16.51 8.05
N VAL A 293 -12.83 15.43 7.26
CA VAL A 293 -13.82 15.27 6.17
C VAL A 293 -15.27 15.39 6.70
N ILE A 294 -15.55 14.82 7.87
CA ILE A 294 -16.85 14.94 8.55
C ILE A 294 -17.10 16.39 8.99
N ASN A 295 -16.12 17.03 9.65
CA ASN A 295 -16.25 18.39 10.17
C ASN A 295 -16.52 19.41 9.05
N GLU A 296 -15.79 19.29 7.95
CA GLU A 296 -15.88 20.18 6.80
C GLU A 296 -17.09 19.87 5.90
N LYS A 297 -17.82 18.79 6.18
CA LYS A 297 -18.95 18.31 5.37
C LYS A 297 -18.57 18.19 3.89
N ALA A 298 -17.38 17.67 3.65
CA ALA A 298 -16.79 17.53 2.32
C ALA A 298 -17.59 16.59 1.42
N LEU A 299 -18.36 15.68 2.02
CA LEU A 299 -19.19 14.69 1.34
C LEU A 299 -20.66 14.87 1.71
N GLN A 300 -21.55 14.34 0.88
CA GLN A 300 -23.00 14.46 1.06
C GLN A 300 -23.71 13.12 0.84
N GLY A 301 -24.95 13.03 1.34
CA GLY A 301 -25.81 11.86 1.14
C GLY A 301 -25.15 10.57 1.64
N LYS A 302 -25.23 9.51 0.82
CA LYS A 302 -24.68 8.17 1.12
C LYS A 302 -23.23 8.22 1.58
N GLN A 303 -22.40 9.02 0.91
CA GLN A 303 -20.96 9.07 1.17
C GLN A 303 -20.63 9.66 2.55
N ASN A 304 -21.38 10.68 2.97
CA ASN A 304 -21.24 11.23 4.31
C ASN A 304 -21.65 10.21 5.39
N GLU A 305 -22.76 9.50 5.16
CA GLU A 305 -23.18 8.42 6.07
C GLU A 305 -22.14 7.30 6.15
N GLU A 306 -21.54 6.93 5.01
CA GLU A 306 -20.50 5.90 4.94
C GLU A 306 -19.23 6.32 5.68
N VAL A 307 -18.75 7.56 5.49
CA VAL A 307 -17.59 8.09 6.22
C VAL A 307 -17.83 8.08 7.73
N ILE A 308 -19.03 8.47 8.18
CA ILE A 308 -19.38 8.42 9.61
C ILE A 308 -19.32 6.98 10.14
N GLY A 309 -19.84 6.02 9.37
CA GLY A 309 -19.80 4.60 9.72
C GLY A 309 -18.37 4.07 9.84
N ARG A 310 -17.53 4.32 8.83
CA ARG A 310 -16.11 3.95 8.81
C ARG A 310 -15.34 4.59 9.96
N PHE A 311 -15.50 5.91 10.17
CA PHE A 311 -14.89 6.62 11.30
C PHE A 311 -15.25 6.00 12.65
N SER A 312 -16.54 5.73 12.88
CA SER A 312 -17.02 5.16 14.14
C SER A 312 -16.51 3.73 14.36
N LEU A 313 -16.46 2.91 13.30
CA LEU A 313 -15.88 1.56 13.36
C LEU A 313 -14.38 1.62 13.66
N ASN A 314 -13.64 2.45 12.96
CA ASN A 314 -12.20 2.60 13.14
C ASN A 314 -11.86 3.14 14.53
N MET A 315 -12.62 4.08 15.09
CA MET A 315 -12.42 4.55 16.47
C MET A 315 -12.64 3.44 17.52
N LYS A 316 -13.67 2.60 17.37
CA LYS A 316 -13.91 1.47 18.30
C LYS A 316 -12.85 0.37 18.17
N ARG A 317 -12.35 0.12 16.96
CA ARG A 317 -11.21 -0.79 16.75
C ARG A 317 -9.92 -0.21 17.32
N PHE A 318 -9.73 1.10 17.21
CA PHE A 318 -8.55 1.78 17.77
C PHE A 318 -8.53 1.69 19.31
N GLU A 319 -9.66 1.94 19.97
CA GLU A 319 -9.80 1.75 21.42
C GLU A 319 -9.44 0.33 21.85
N THR A 320 -10.00 -0.66 21.15
CA THR A 320 -9.72 -2.08 21.39
C THR A 320 -8.23 -2.36 21.24
N GLY A 321 -7.63 -1.91 20.14
CA GLY A 321 -6.20 -2.06 19.86
C GLY A 321 -5.32 -1.44 20.96
N ILE A 322 -5.59 -0.21 21.40
CA ILE A 322 -4.85 0.44 22.48
C ILE A 322 -4.91 -0.40 23.76
N ASN A 323 -6.11 -0.85 24.15
CA ASN A 323 -6.31 -1.60 25.39
C ASN A 323 -5.50 -2.90 25.41
N MET A 324 -5.31 -3.55 24.26
CA MET A 324 -4.49 -4.76 24.14
C MET A 324 -3.00 -4.55 24.42
N PHE A 325 -2.51 -3.32 24.27
CA PHE A 325 -1.12 -2.96 24.52
C PHE A 325 -0.88 -2.40 25.93
N THR A 326 -1.90 -2.44 26.81
CA THR A 326 -1.76 -2.07 28.23
C THR A 326 -1.10 -3.21 29.03
N ILE A 327 0.11 -3.58 28.61
CA ILE A 327 0.90 -4.69 29.16
C ILE A 327 2.12 -4.12 29.89
N PRO A 328 2.32 -4.44 31.18
CA PRO A 328 3.46 -3.95 31.94
C PRO A 328 4.79 -4.32 31.30
N ASN A 329 5.71 -3.34 31.20
CA ASN A 329 7.07 -3.52 30.69
C ASN A 329 7.16 -4.09 29.26
N LEU A 330 6.16 -3.85 28.42
CA LEU A 330 6.20 -4.28 27.02
C LEU A 330 7.18 -3.44 26.18
N PHE A 331 7.20 -2.13 26.40
CA PHE A 331 7.91 -1.17 25.55
C PHE A 331 9.29 -0.79 26.11
N THR A 332 10.19 -0.44 25.21
CA THR A 332 11.36 0.40 25.52
C THR A 332 10.93 1.87 25.63
N GLU A 333 11.88 2.79 25.86
CA GLU A 333 11.58 4.24 25.86
C GLU A 333 11.00 4.71 24.51
N GLU A 334 11.60 4.33 23.38
CA GLU A 334 11.09 4.72 22.06
C GLU A 334 9.72 4.08 21.76
N GLY A 335 9.53 2.81 22.12
CA GLY A 335 8.22 2.16 21.98
C GLY A 335 7.14 2.84 22.83
N GLN A 336 7.51 3.30 24.02
CA GLN A 336 6.62 4.03 24.91
C GLN A 336 6.20 5.38 24.29
N ASP A 337 7.13 6.11 23.67
CA ASP A 337 6.82 7.36 22.96
C ASP A 337 5.79 7.14 21.83
N TRP A 338 5.93 6.06 21.07
CA TRP A 338 4.96 5.68 20.04
C TRP A 338 3.61 5.29 20.64
N TYR A 339 3.60 4.48 21.70
CA TYR A 339 2.36 4.08 22.35
C TYR A 339 1.62 5.27 22.97
N GLU A 340 2.35 6.21 23.58
CA GLU A 340 1.78 7.46 24.10
C GLU A 340 1.23 8.34 22.99
N LEU A 341 1.87 8.42 21.82
CA LEU A 341 1.27 9.07 20.65
C LEU A 341 -0.09 8.45 20.31
N PHE A 342 -0.18 7.12 20.30
CA PHE A 342 -1.40 6.40 19.95
C PHE A 342 -2.52 6.71 20.94
N VAL A 343 -2.25 6.55 22.24
CA VAL A 343 -3.20 6.85 23.33
C VAL A 343 -3.64 8.31 23.31
N ASN A 344 -2.70 9.25 23.20
CA ASN A 344 -3.00 10.67 23.20
C ASN A 344 -3.85 11.08 22.00
N THR A 345 -3.53 10.55 20.82
CA THR A 345 -4.29 10.84 19.60
C THR A 345 -5.71 10.30 19.68
N PHE A 346 -5.87 9.05 20.14
CA PHE A 346 -7.19 8.46 20.38
C PHE A 346 -8.02 9.32 21.34
N ASN A 347 -7.47 9.66 22.51
CA ASN A 347 -8.18 10.44 23.52
C ASN A 347 -8.61 11.81 22.97
N GLN A 348 -7.74 12.49 22.22
CA GLN A 348 -8.06 13.78 21.62
C GLN A 348 -9.22 13.70 20.61
N ILE A 349 -9.21 12.70 19.71
CA ILE A 349 -10.31 12.52 18.75
C ILE A 349 -11.59 12.11 19.48
N TYR A 350 -11.48 11.17 20.43
CA TYR A 350 -12.61 10.68 21.21
C TYR A 350 -13.27 11.81 22.02
N GLU A 351 -12.50 12.66 22.69
CA GLU A 351 -13.05 13.81 23.43
C GLU A 351 -13.88 14.74 22.55
N ARG A 352 -13.43 15.00 21.31
CA ARG A 352 -14.16 15.85 20.35
C ARG A 352 -15.38 15.16 19.73
N LYS A 353 -15.38 13.84 19.62
CA LYS A 353 -16.35 13.07 18.82
C LYS A 353 -17.10 11.98 19.59
N ASN A 354 -16.96 11.87 20.92
CA ASN A 354 -17.56 10.79 21.72
C ASN A 354 -19.08 10.66 21.50
N SER A 355 -19.80 11.78 21.38
CA SER A 355 -21.25 11.78 21.16
C SER A 355 -21.59 11.11 19.83
N LEU A 356 -20.81 11.38 18.77
CA LEU A 356 -20.99 10.72 17.49
C LEU A 356 -20.63 9.24 17.60
N ILE A 357 -19.41 8.93 18.05
CA ILE A 357 -18.87 7.56 18.13
C ILE A 357 -19.79 6.62 18.92
N ASN A 358 -20.32 7.10 20.05
CA ASN A 358 -21.18 6.31 20.94
C ASN A 358 -22.62 6.22 20.45
N SER A 359 -23.06 7.12 19.57
CA SER A 359 -24.42 7.10 19.00
C SER A 359 -24.57 6.15 17.81
N ILE A 360 -23.46 5.77 17.19
CA ILE A 360 -23.44 4.95 15.99
C ILE A 360 -23.23 3.48 16.35
N ASP A 361 -24.12 2.61 15.86
CA ASP A 361 -23.98 1.15 16.00
C ASP A 361 -23.17 0.58 14.83
N VAL A 362 -22.12 -0.18 15.14
CA VAL A 362 -21.26 -0.86 14.16
C VAL A 362 -21.05 -2.33 14.54
N SER A 363 -21.91 -2.88 15.41
CA SER A 363 -21.76 -4.22 15.98
C SER A 363 -21.89 -5.35 14.96
N ASN A 364 -22.55 -5.11 13.83
CA ASN A 364 -22.72 -6.10 12.76
C ASN A 364 -21.70 -5.96 11.62
N GLN A 365 -20.67 -5.13 11.77
CA GLN A 365 -19.70 -4.88 10.71
C GLN A 365 -18.74 -6.07 10.54
N PRO A 366 -18.49 -6.54 9.30
CA PRO A 366 -17.44 -7.50 9.03
C PRO A 366 -16.05 -6.86 9.15
N TYR A 367 -15.00 -7.64 8.87
CA TYR A 367 -13.62 -7.12 8.87
C TYR A 367 -13.48 -5.92 7.92
N VAL A 368 -13.87 -6.08 6.66
CA VAL A 368 -14.04 -4.98 5.70
C VAL A 368 -15.41 -4.34 5.94
N PHE A 369 -15.46 -3.02 6.11
CA PHE A 369 -16.70 -2.29 6.34
C PHE A 369 -17.67 -2.46 5.16
N THR A 370 -18.97 -2.63 5.45
CA THR A 370 -20.02 -2.64 4.42
C THR A 370 -21.13 -1.65 4.77
N PHE A 371 -21.48 -0.82 3.78
CA PHE A 371 -22.50 0.20 3.97
C PHE A 371 -23.88 -0.40 4.19
N GLU A 372 -24.18 -1.53 3.54
CA GLU A 372 -25.42 -2.27 3.69
C GLU A 372 -25.62 -2.72 5.15
N SER A 373 -24.65 -3.44 5.72
CA SER A 373 -24.71 -3.84 7.13
C SER A 373 -24.82 -2.63 8.04
N PHE A 374 -24.10 -1.55 7.74
CA PHE A 374 -24.14 -0.34 8.55
C PHE A 374 -25.54 0.30 8.57
N LYS A 375 -26.19 0.37 7.41
CA LYS A 375 -27.56 0.89 7.28
C LYS A 375 -28.58 -0.01 7.94
N GLU A 376 -28.36 -1.31 8.06
CA GLU A 376 -29.31 -2.23 8.67
C GLU A 376 -29.54 -1.98 10.16
N VAL A 377 -28.47 -1.69 10.91
CA VAL A 377 -28.54 -1.48 12.37
C VAL A 377 -28.79 -0.02 12.74
N ASN A 378 -28.49 0.94 11.85
CA ASN A 378 -28.75 2.37 12.07
C ASN A 378 -30.03 2.88 11.37
N LYS A 379 -31.01 2.01 11.11
CA LYS A 379 -32.30 2.40 10.51
C LYS A 379 -33.04 3.39 11.41
N GLY A 380 -33.31 4.59 10.91
CA GLY A 380 -34.04 5.65 11.63
C GLY A 380 -33.17 6.64 12.40
N PHE A 381 -31.85 6.45 12.40
CA PHE A 381 -30.92 7.45 12.91
C PHE A 381 -30.79 8.59 11.89
N ASN A 382 -31.13 9.83 12.29
CA ASN A 382 -31.01 10.99 11.39
C ASN A 382 -29.56 11.49 11.37
N MET A 383 -28.77 10.98 10.42
CA MET A 383 -27.37 11.38 10.26
C MET A 383 -27.21 12.82 9.72
N GLN A 384 -28.28 13.47 9.24
CA GLN A 384 -28.21 14.86 8.77
C GLN A 384 -28.18 15.89 9.92
N SER A 385 -28.48 15.47 11.16
CA SER A 385 -28.43 16.34 12.35
C SER A 385 -27.08 16.34 13.07
N ILE A 386 -26.10 15.59 12.56
CA ILE A 386 -24.70 15.60 13.00
C ILE A 386 -23.88 16.39 11.97
#